data_AF-Q8DGD3-F1
#
_entry.id   AF-Q8DGD3-F1
#
_cell.length_a   1.000
_cell.length_b   1.000
_cell.length_c   1.000
_cell.angle_alpha   90.00
_cell.angle_beta   90.00
_cell.angle_gamma   90.00
#
_symmetry.space_group_name_H-M   'P 1'
#
loop_
_entity.id
_entity.type
_entity.pdbx_description
1 polymer ?
#
loop_
_entity_poly.entity_id
_entity_poly.type
_entity_poly.pdbx_seq_one_letter_code
_entity_poly.pdbx_strand_id
1 'polypeptide(L)'
;MKMKFNHHRYRVAQFYDENQTEFCLATNLKHLRDEEVSQLYRHRWAIENLWKFLKMHLSLDRLITKSLKEVVNQIYMVLITYLILELVDAPKYFGRKLLDKLRYFQLELSGRCSIVHWRFDWQPEQLVTYNVKFCCRIQHFCLKRLPAAQ
;
A
#
# COMPACT_ATOMS: atom_id res chain seq x y z
N MET A 1 20.90 -27.00 -21.32
CA MET A 1 21.41 -25.73 -21.88
C MET A 1 22.51 -25.20 -20.95
N LYS A 2 23.80 -25.42 -21.27
CA LYS A 2 24.92 -24.93 -20.44
C LYS A 2 25.05 -23.42 -20.66
N MET A 3 24.62 -22.61 -19.70
CA MET A 3 24.88 -21.16 -19.75
C MET A 3 26.38 -20.93 -19.58
N LYS A 4 27.05 -20.43 -20.63
CA LYS A 4 28.46 -20.04 -20.56
C LYS A 4 28.56 -18.75 -19.75
N PHE A 5 28.95 -18.87 -18.47
CA PHE A 5 29.09 -17.70 -17.63
C PHE A 5 30.42 -16.97 -17.94
N ASN A 6 30.36 -15.67 -18.20
CA ASN A 6 31.54 -14.85 -18.48
C ASN A 6 32.10 -14.31 -17.14
N HIS A 7 33.00 -15.08 -16.54
CA HIS A 7 33.53 -14.89 -15.18
C HIS A 7 34.20 -13.52 -14.92
N HIS A 8 34.52 -12.74 -15.95
CA HIS A 8 35.12 -11.41 -15.79
C HIS A 8 34.10 -10.34 -15.36
N ARG A 9 32.81 -10.48 -15.72
CA ARG A 9 31.79 -9.44 -15.54
C ARG A 9 30.89 -9.61 -14.33
N TYR A 10 30.66 -10.84 -13.87
CA TYR A 10 29.78 -11.11 -12.73
C TYR A 10 30.27 -12.32 -11.95
N ARG A 11 29.97 -12.33 -10.66
CA ARG A 11 30.14 -13.44 -9.75
C ARG A 11 28.80 -14.15 -9.60
N VAL A 12 28.82 -15.46 -9.43
CA VAL A 12 27.64 -16.24 -9.03
C VAL A 12 27.83 -16.59 -7.55
N ALA A 13 26.90 -16.14 -6.71
CA ALA A 13 26.81 -16.54 -5.32
C ALA A 13 25.87 -17.74 -5.23
N GLN A 14 26.33 -18.81 -4.58
CA GLN A 14 25.56 -20.03 -4.36
C GLN A 14 25.37 -20.23 -2.87
N PHE A 15 24.13 -20.42 -2.44
CA PHE A 15 23.82 -20.68 -1.03
C PHE A 15 22.59 -21.57 -0.92
N TYR A 16 22.45 -22.19 0.25
CA TYR A 16 21.31 -23.02 0.59
C TYR A 16 20.42 -22.27 1.58
N ASP A 17 19.12 -22.39 1.41
CA ASP A 17 18.16 -21.91 2.41
C ASP A 17 17.92 -22.98 3.50
N GLU A 18 17.18 -22.62 4.55
CA GLU A 18 16.86 -23.50 5.69
C GLU A 18 16.18 -24.83 5.25
N ASN A 19 15.48 -24.80 4.12
CA ASN A 19 14.82 -25.96 3.51
C ASN A 19 15.73 -26.77 2.56
N GLN A 20 17.06 -26.60 2.63
CA GLN A 20 18.05 -27.19 1.73
C GLN A 20 17.83 -26.92 0.23
N THR A 21 17.08 -25.85 -0.09
CA THR A 21 16.88 -25.43 -1.48
C THR A 21 18.09 -24.62 -1.94
N GLU A 22 18.68 -25.00 -3.06
CA GLU A 22 19.82 -24.31 -3.66
C GLU A 22 19.37 -23.05 -4.40
N PHE A 23 19.99 -21.92 -4.08
CA PHE A 23 19.79 -20.65 -4.77
C PHE A 23 21.09 -20.19 -5.43
N CYS A 24 21.00 -19.88 -6.72
CA CYS A 24 22.09 -19.28 -7.49
C CYS A 24 21.74 -17.84 -7.85
N LEU A 25 22.54 -16.87 -7.40
CA LEU A 25 22.38 -15.45 -7.71
C LEU A 25 23.57 -14.90 -8.47
N ALA A 26 23.33 -14.22 -9.59
CA ALA A 26 24.38 -13.47 -10.28
C ALA A 26 24.48 -12.05 -9.69
N THR A 27 25.68 -11.65 -9.27
CA THR A 27 25.95 -10.35 -8.66
C THR A 27 27.21 -9.71 -9.22
N ASN A 28 27.22 -8.38 -9.31
CA ASN A 28 28.42 -7.59 -9.58
C ASN A 28 29.21 -7.25 -8.31
N LEU A 29 28.66 -7.57 -7.13
CA LEU A 29 29.26 -7.28 -5.82
C LEU A 29 30.32 -8.35 -5.50
N LYS A 30 31.57 -8.09 -5.92
CA LYS A 30 32.68 -9.02 -5.72
C LYS A 30 33.17 -9.09 -4.26
N HIS A 31 32.98 -8.02 -3.50
CA HIS A 31 33.53 -7.86 -2.14
C HIS A 31 32.71 -8.50 -1.02
N LEU A 32 31.42 -8.79 -1.27
CA LEU A 32 30.52 -9.37 -0.27
C LEU A 32 30.64 -10.89 -0.24
N ARG A 33 30.47 -11.51 0.93
CA ARG A 33 30.40 -12.99 1.03
C ARG A 33 29.07 -13.50 0.49
N ASP A 34 29.00 -14.79 0.14
CA ASP A 34 27.77 -15.38 -0.43
C ASP A 34 26.58 -15.29 0.54
N GLU A 35 26.84 -15.40 1.85
CA GLU A 35 25.84 -15.18 2.92
C GLU A 35 25.32 -13.74 2.98
N GLU A 36 26.18 -12.75 2.76
CA GLU A 36 25.77 -11.33 2.76
C GLU A 36 24.93 -11.02 1.52
N VAL A 37 25.27 -11.63 0.38
CA VAL A 37 24.47 -11.56 -0.85
C VAL A 37 23.10 -12.20 -0.65
N SER A 38 23.03 -13.34 0.07
CA SER A 38 21.75 -13.99 0.36
C SER A 38 20.86 -13.13 1.26
N GLN A 39 21.43 -12.52 2.31
CA GLN A 39 20.71 -11.59 3.19
C GLN A 39 20.22 -10.35 2.43
N LEU A 40 21.06 -9.77 1.57
CA LEU A 40 20.66 -8.64 0.73
C LEU A 40 19.52 -9.04 -0.21
N TYR A 41 19.60 -10.23 -0.81
CA TYR A 41 18.56 -10.74 -1.70
C TYR A 41 17.22 -10.98 -0.98
N ARG A 42 17.24 -11.36 0.31
CA ARG A 42 15.99 -11.48 1.10
C ARG A 42 15.21 -10.17 1.16
N HIS A 43 15.87 -9.01 1.17
CA HIS A 43 15.18 -7.72 1.13
C HIS A 43 14.37 -7.47 -0.16
N ARG A 44 14.63 -8.22 -1.24
CA ARG A 44 13.81 -8.17 -2.47
C ARG A 44 12.32 -8.40 -2.16
N TRP A 45 11.99 -9.30 -1.24
CA TRP A 45 10.60 -9.62 -0.87
C TRP A 45 9.82 -8.42 -0.32
N ALA A 46 10.51 -7.40 0.22
CA ALA A 46 9.84 -6.22 0.73
C ALA A 46 9.00 -5.50 -0.35
N ILE A 47 9.45 -5.52 -1.61
CA ILE A 47 8.70 -4.91 -2.71
C ILE A 47 7.39 -5.67 -3.00
N GLU A 48 7.38 -6.99 -2.85
CA GLU A 48 6.17 -7.80 -3.05
C GLU A 48 5.15 -7.54 -1.95
N ASN A 49 5.61 -7.39 -0.70
CA ASN A 49 4.77 -6.98 0.41
C ASN A 49 4.19 -5.59 0.20
N LEU A 50 4.98 -4.64 -0.31
CA LEU A 50 4.50 -3.31 -0.70
C LEU A 50 3.40 -3.43 -1.76
N TRP A 51 3.65 -4.11 -2.87
CA TRP A 51 2.66 -4.28 -3.94
C TRP A 51 1.38 -4.95 -3.48
N LYS A 52 1.49 -5.95 -2.60
CA LYS A 52 0.33 -6.58 -1.97
C LYS A 52 -0.47 -5.58 -1.14
N PHE A 53 0.20 -4.76 -0.32
CA PHE A 53 -0.44 -3.71 0.46
C PHE A 53 -1.15 -2.68 -0.42
N LEU A 54 -0.48 -2.17 -1.46
CA LEU A 54 -1.04 -1.18 -2.39
C LEU A 54 -2.31 -1.70 -3.08
N LYS A 55 -2.28 -2.94 -3.58
CA LYS A 55 -3.44 -3.56 -4.23
C LYS A 55 -4.58 -3.81 -3.25
N MET A 56 -4.29 -4.32 -2.06
CA MET A 56 -5.33 -4.70 -1.09
C MET A 56 -5.98 -3.50 -0.39
N HIS A 57 -5.21 -2.48 -0.01
CA HIS A 57 -5.67 -1.43 0.90
C HIS A 57 -5.85 -0.07 0.23
N LEU A 58 -5.16 0.19 -0.87
CA LEU A 58 -5.28 1.44 -1.63
C LEU A 58 -6.01 1.24 -2.98
N SER A 59 -6.61 0.06 -3.18
CA SER A 59 -7.44 -0.27 -4.35
C SER A 59 -6.76 0.01 -5.69
N LEU A 60 -5.44 -0.22 -5.77
CA LEU A 60 -4.68 -0.08 -7.02
C LEU A 60 -5.17 -1.04 -8.13
N ASP A 61 -5.86 -2.11 -7.74
CA ASP A 61 -6.50 -3.08 -8.65
C ASP A 61 -7.73 -2.50 -9.39
N ARG A 62 -8.38 -1.47 -8.84
CA ARG A 62 -9.57 -0.83 -9.41
C ARG A 62 -9.19 0.49 -10.07
N LEU A 63 -8.64 0.39 -11.27
CA LEU A 63 -8.46 1.54 -12.13
C LEU A 63 -9.84 2.00 -12.62
N ILE A 64 -10.28 3.16 -12.16
CA ILE A 64 -11.60 3.72 -12.52
C ILE A 64 -11.54 4.31 -13.94
N THR A 65 -10.34 4.49 -14.47
CA THR A 65 -10.09 5.38 -15.59
C THR A 65 -9.64 4.69 -16.86
N LYS A 66 -10.03 5.24 -18.02
CA LYS A 66 -9.78 4.64 -19.34
C LYS A 66 -8.55 5.22 -20.06
N SER A 67 -8.04 6.38 -19.66
CA SER A 67 -6.91 7.04 -20.33
C SER A 67 -5.57 6.71 -19.65
N LEU A 68 -4.50 6.60 -20.45
CA LEU A 68 -3.15 6.28 -19.94
C LEU A 68 -2.63 7.32 -18.94
N LYS A 69 -2.89 8.61 -19.20
CA LYS A 69 -2.43 9.69 -18.31
C LYS A 69 -3.08 9.62 -16.95
N GLU A 70 -4.38 9.33 -16.92
CA GLU A 70 -5.12 9.24 -15.67
C GLU A 70 -4.75 7.98 -14.87
N VAL A 71 -4.48 6.86 -15.56
CA VAL A 71 -3.94 5.66 -14.90
C VAL A 71 -2.58 5.94 -14.25
N VAL A 72 -1.68 6.62 -14.97
CA VAL A 72 -0.36 7.03 -14.43
C VAL A 72 -0.54 7.94 -13.22
N ASN A 73 -1.42 8.93 -13.29
CA ASN A 73 -1.72 9.81 -12.16
C ASN A 73 -2.32 9.04 -10.97
N GLN A 74 -3.20 8.07 -11.21
CA GLN A 74 -3.77 7.22 -10.16
C GLN A 74 -2.68 6.42 -9.44
N ILE A 75 -1.72 5.86 -10.17
CA ILE A 75 -0.56 5.16 -9.59
C ILE A 75 0.27 6.12 -8.72
N TYR A 76 0.56 7.33 -9.21
CA TYR A 76 1.28 8.33 -8.43
C TYR A 76 0.53 8.72 -7.14
N MET A 77 -0.78 8.92 -7.20
CA MET A 77 -1.60 9.23 -6.01
C MET A 77 -1.56 8.12 -4.96
N VAL A 78 -1.61 6.85 -5.39
CA VAL A 78 -1.48 5.69 -4.50
C VAL A 78 -0.10 5.65 -3.84
N LEU A 79 0.98 5.90 -4.60
CA LEU A 79 2.34 5.93 -4.06
C LEU A 79 2.56 7.09 -3.08
N ILE A 80 2.06 8.29 -3.40
CA ILE A 80 2.12 9.45 -2.51
C ILE A 80 1.35 9.18 -1.21
N THR A 81 0.15 8.58 -1.31
CA THR A 81 -0.64 8.20 -0.13
C THR A 81 0.11 7.22 0.75
N TYR A 82 0.79 6.23 0.17
CA TYR A 82 1.65 5.31 0.93
C TYR A 82 2.77 6.05 1.69
N LEU A 83 3.46 6.99 1.04
CA LEU A 83 4.50 7.78 1.69
C LEU A 83 3.96 8.62 2.85
N ILE A 84 2.78 9.24 2.67
CA ILE A 84 2.11 9.99 3.73
C ILE A 84 1.79 9.07 4.92
N LEU A 85 1.27 7.86 4.67
CA LEU A 85 0.98 6.90 5.74
C LEU A 85 2.22 6.50 6.54
N GLU A 86 3.38 6.40 5.88
CA GLU A 86 4.64 6.10 6.55
C GLU A 86 5.04 7.25 7.49
N LEU A 87 4.89 8.49 7.02
CA LEU A 87 5.22 9.72 7.75
C LEU A 87 4.21 10.09 8.85
N VAL A 88 2.95 9.65 8.74
CA VAL A 88 1.91 9.97 9.73
C VAL A 88 2.21 9.26 11.05
N ASP A 89 2.28 10.05 12.12
CA ASP A 89 2.32 9.56 13.49
C ASP A 89 0.91 9.28 13.99
N ALA A 90 0.55 8.00 14.01
CA ALA A 90 -0.71 7.55 14.61
C ALA A 90 -0.55 7.37 16.13
N PRO A 91 -1.60 7.67 16.91
CA PRO A 91 -1.58 7.41 18.35
C PRO A 91 -1.29 5.94 18.66
N LYS A 92 -0.44 5.69 19.67
CA LYS A 92 0.03 4.34 20.03
C LYS A 92 -1.10 3.34 20.33
N TYR A 93 -2.29 3.81 20.70
CA TYR A 93 -3.44 2.97 21.01
C TYR A 93 -4.09 2.31 19.78
N PHE A 94 -3.94 2.88 18.57
CA PHE A 94 -4.44 2.26 17.34
C PHE A 94 -3.55 1.10 16.87
N GLY A 95 -2.27 1.13 17.25
CA GLY A 95 -1.26 0.16 16.84
C GLY A 95 -0.13 0.80 16.06
N ARG A 96 0.87 -0.02 15.70
CA ARG A 96 2.05 0.42 14.93
C ARG A 96 2.02 -0.05 13.48
N LYS A 97 1.04 -0.88 13.09
CA LYS A 97 1.00 -1.42 11.73
C LYS A 97 0.55 -0.32 10.77
N LEU A 98 1.04 -0.38 9.53
CA LEU A 98 0.66 0.57 8.48
C LEU A 98 -0.86 0.58 8.21
N LEU A 99 -1.53 -0.57 8.37
CA LEU A 99 -2.98 -0.69 8.27
C LEU A 99 -3.71 0.11 9.36
N ASP A 100 -3.16 0.16 10.58
CA ASP A 100 -3.74 0.90 11.69
C ASP A 100 -3.60 2.41 11.45
N LYS A 101 -2.45 2.83 10.92
CA LYS A 101 -2.23 4.21 10.46
C LYS A 101 -3.22 4.59 9.34
N LEU A 102 -3.47 3.70 8.39
CA LEU A 102 -4.45 3.94 7.32
C LEU A 102 -5.87 4.10 7.87
N ARG A 103 -6.28 3.26 8.82
CA ARG A 103 -7.60 3.37 9.47
C ARG A 103 -7.72 4.66 10.26
N TYR A 104 -6.68 5.04 11.01
CA TYR A 104 -6.63 6.31 11.71
C TYR A 104 -6.76 7.49 10.74
N PHE A 105 -5.99 7.48 9.64
CA PHE A 105 -6.04 8.50 8.62
C PHE A 105 -7.44 8.61 7.99
N GLN A 106 -8.08 7.49 7.66
CA GLN A 106 -9.45 7.45 7.16
C GLN A 106 -10.47 8.01 8.16
N LEU A 107 -10.32 7.70 9.46
CA LEU A 107 -11.18 8.24 10.51
C LEU A 107 -11.04 9.76 10.63
N GLU A 108 -9.81 10.29 10.71
CA GLU A 108 -9.54 11.73 10.77
C GLU A 108 -10.09 12.46 9.54
N LEU A 109 -9.87 11.90 8.34
CA LEU A 109 -10.45 12.44 7.12
C LEU A 109 -11.99 12.44 7.18
N SER A 110 -12.62 11.36 7.64
CA SER A 110 -14.09 11.28 7.74
C SER A 110 -14.69 12.20 8.82
N GLY A 111 -13.92 12.50 9.88
CA GLY A 111 -14.34 13.38 10.97
C GLY A 111 -14.19 14.86 10.64
N ARG A 112 -13.21 15.22 9.82
CA ARG A 112 -12.93 16.61 9.41
C ARG A 112 -13.53 16.97 8.05
N CYS A 113 -13.63 16.01 7.14
CA CYS A 113 -14.28 16.16 5.86
C CYS A 113 -15.61 15.42 5.90
N SER A 114 -16.71 16.16 5.83
CA SER A 114 -17.99 15.56 5.44
C SER A 114 -17.80 14.93 4.06
N ILE A 115 -17.85 13.59 3.97
CA ILE A 115 -17.79 12.84 2.71
C ILE A 115 -18.85 13.33 1.71
N VAL A 116 -19.92 13.96 2.21
CA VAL A 116 -21.01 14.57 1.42
C VAL A 116 -20.54 15.83 0.68
N HIS A 117 -19.60 16.59 1.26
CA HIS A 117 -19.05 17.81 0.64
C HIS A 117 -18.05 17.45 -0.48
N TRP A 118 -17.13 16.51 -0.21
CA TRP A 118 -16.11 16.11 -1.18
C TRP A 118 -16.64 15.40 -2.43
N ARG A 119 -17.75 14.66 -2.30
CA ARG A 119 -18.38 14.00 -3.46
C ARG A 119 -19.06 14.98 -4.42
N PHE A 120 -19.30 16.21 -3.97
CA PHE A 120 -19.83 17.31 -4.79
C PHE A 120 -18.73 18.08 -5.53
N ASP A 121 -17.56 18.28 -4.90
CA ASP A 121 -16.45 19.03 -5.51
C ASP A 121 -15.70 18.24 -6.59
N TRP A 122 -15.79 16.89 -6.56
CA TRP A 122 -15.19 16.00 -7.56
C TRP A 122 -16.17 15.65 -8.70
N GLN A 123 -16.87 16.65 -9.25
CA GLN A 123 -17.48 16.54 -10.57
C GLN A 123 -16.78 17.52 -11.52
N PRO A 124 -15.83 17.07 -12.36
CA PRO A 124 -15.62 17.78 -13.61
C PRO A 124 -16.94 17.71 -14.38
N GLU A 125 -17.45 18.88 -14.77
CA GLU A 125 -18.67 19.07 -15.55
C GLU A 125 -18.82 17.99 -16.63
N GLN A 126 -19.62 16.94 -16.45
CA GLN A 126 -20.30 16.19 -17.52
C GLN A 126 -21.34 15.19 -16.95
N LEU A 127 -22.61 15.58 -17.07
CA LEU A 127 -23.75 14.84 -17.62
C LEU A 127 -24.43 13.64 -16.90
N VAL A 128 -25.72 13.90 -16.59
CA VAL A 128 -26.92 13.17 -17.06
C VAL A 128 -27.38 11.92 -16.29
N THR A 129 -28.46 12.16 -15.53
CA THR A 129 -29.61 11.29 -15.21
C THR A 129 -29.34 9.79 -15.05
N TYR A 130 -29.23 9.28 -13.82
CA TYR A 130 -29.88 8.00 -13.49
C TYR A 130 -30.32 7.99 -12.04
N ASN A 131 -31.61 7.67 -11.87
CA ASN A 131 -32.29 7.36 -10.62
C ASN A 131 -31.39 6.52 -9.71
N VAL A 132 -30.87 7.11 -8.63
CA VAL A 132 -30.29 6.33 -7.54
C VAL A 132 -31.15 6.51 -6.30
N LYS A 133 -32.11 5.59 -6.17
CA LYS A 133 -32.80 5.29 -4.93
C LYS A 133 -31.79 4.62 -3.98
N PHE A 134 -30.86 5.40 -3.41
CA PHE A 134 -30.03 4.93 -2.31
C PHE A 134 -30.87 4.97 -1.04
N CYS A 135 -31.35 3.81 -0.64
CA CYS A 135 -32.01 3.59 0.63
C CYS A 135 -31.02 3.97 1.75
N CYS A 136 -31.25 5.14 2.33
CA CYS A 136 -30.63 5.56 3.57
C CYS A 136 -31.14 4.63 4.68
N ARG A 137 -30.26 3.81 5.26
CA ARG A 137 -30.54 3.13 6.53
C ARG A 137 -29.51 3.57 7.56
N ILE A 138 -29.62 4.84 7.96
CA ILE A 138 -29.15 5.33 9.25
C ILE A 138 -30.40 5.57 10.07
N GLN A 139 -30.58 4.80 11.15
CA GLN A 139 -31.03 5.25 12.47
C GLN A 139 -31.30 4.04 13.36
N HIS A 140 -30.49 3.88 14.40
CA HIS A 140 -30.91 3.77 15.80
C HIS A 140 -29.66 3.52 16.66
N PHE A 141 -29.26 4.51 17.49
CA PHE A 141 -29.33 4.46 18.97
C PHE A 141 -28.23 3.57 19.58
N CYS A 142 -27.37 3.99 20.51
CA CYS A 142 -27.64 4.82 21.68
C CYS A 142 -26.30 5.28 22.32
N LEU A 143 -26.01 6.58 22.30
CA LEU A 143 -25.09 7.21 23.26
C LEU A 143 -25.90 7.51 24.52
N LYS A 144 -25.73 6.73 25.60
CA LYS A 144 -26.24 7.10 26.94
C LYS A 144 -25.06 7.50 27.85
N ARG A 145 -24.82 8.82 27.86
CA ARG A 145 -24.73 9.70 29.05
C ARG A 145 -23.98 9.15 30.29
N LEU A 146 -22.73 9.56 30.47
CA LEU A 146 -22.08 9.62 31.80
C LEU A 146 -22.73 10.74 32.64
N PRO A 147 -22.98 10.53 33.96
CA PRO A 147 -23.62 11.53 34.81
C PRO A 147 -22.63 12.62 35.22
N ALA A 148 -23.11 13.87 35.26
CA ALA A 148 -22.42 15.01 35.83
C ALA A 148 -22.38 14.88 37.36
N ALA A 149 -21.22 15.15 37.94
CA ALA A 149 -21.03 15.30 39.37
C ALA A 149 -21.45 16.71 39.81
N GLN A 150 -22.39 16.79 40.75
CA GLN A 150 -22.40 17.63 41.96
C GLN A 150 -23.64 17.31 42.77
#